data_AF-A0A2D4K0G0-F1
#
_entry.id   AF-A0A2D4K0G0-F1
#
_cell.length_a   1.000
_cell.length_b   1.000
_cell.length_c   1.000
_cell.angle_alpha   90.00
_cell.angle_beta   90.00
_cell.angle_gamma   90.00
#
_symmetry.space_group_name_H-M   'P 1'
#
loop_
_entity.id
_entity.type
_entity.pdbx_description
1 polymer ?
#
loop_
_entity_poly.entity_id
_entity_poly.type
_entity_poly.pdbx_seq_one_letter_code
_entity_poly.pdbx_strand_id
1 'polypeptide(L)'
;VGELDDAKIIDSLTGEKSIYKRRGELDPQLGSPQQKCKRLSLVVDVSGSMYRFNGVDRRLERSMEAVCMVMEAFENYEQKFKYNILGHSGDGFNIALVPNDNVPKDNKQRLEILKVMHAHAQFCMSGDHTLEGTEHAVREIAKDDADEYFVIVLSDANLERYGIPPA
;
A
#
# COMPACT_ATOMS: atom_id res chain seq x y z
N VAL A 1 -5.26 -15.43 28.31
CA VAL A 1 -4.37 -15.93 29.37
C VAL A 1 -3.18 -14.98 29.38
N GLY A 2 -2.92 -14.26 30.49
CA GLY A 2 -1.93 -13.17 30.51
C GLY A 2 -0.64 -13.60 31.21
N GLU A 3 0.50 -13.28 30.62
CA GLU A 3 1.84 -13.52 31.17
C GLU A 3 2.17 -12.50 32.28
N LEU A 4 2.99 -12.95 33.24
CA LEU A 4 3.40 -12.17 34.41
C LEU A 4 4.58 -11.26 34.04
N ASP A 5 4.57 -10.03 34.56
CA ASP A 5 5.65 -9.06 34.39
C ASP A 5 6.78 -9.42 35.37
N ASP A 6 7.84 -10.05 34.86
CA ASP A 6 8.97 -10.54 35.66
C ASP A 6 9.67 -9.42 36.48
N ALA A 7 9.54 -8.16 36.05
CA ALA A 7 10.09 -7.01 36.77
C ALA A 7 9.33 -6.66 38.07
N LYS A 8 8.13 -7.24 38.29
CA LYS A 8 7.29 -7.01 39.48
C LYS A 8 7.08 -8.24 40.36
N ILE A 9 7.88 -9.29 40.16
CA ILE A 9 7.84 -10.51 40.99
C ILE A 9 8.16 -10.20 42.46
N ILE A 10 9.07 -9.25 42.70
CA ILE A 10 9.50 -8.86 44.04
C ILE A 10 8.31 -8.24 44.83
N ASP A 11 7.45 -7.46 44.17
CA ASP A 11 6.26 -6.84 44.80
C ASP A 11 5.11 -7.84 45.03
N SER A 12 5.10 -8.96 44.29
CA SER A 12 4.17 -10.09 44.56
C SER A 12 4.51 -10.82 45.85
N LEU A 13 5.80 -10.85 46.22
CA LEU A 13 6.29 -11.51 47.43
C LEU A 13 6.00 -10.71 48.71
N THR A 14 5.77 -9.41 48.60
CA THR A 14 5.50 -8.49 49.72
C THR A 14 4.01 -8.27 50.01
N GLY A 15 3.11 -8.94 49.29
CA GLY A 15 1.67 -8.98 49.59
C GLY A 15 0.86 -7.82 49.02
N GLU A 16 1.39 -7.08 48.05
CA GLU A 16 0.70 -5.97 47.43
C GLU A 16 -0.42 -6.47 46.49
N LYS A 17 -1.69 -6.26 46.88
CA LYS A 17 -2.88 -6.75 46.14
C LYS A 17 -3.19 -5.97 44.85
N SER A 18 -2.37 -4.98 44.51
CA SER A 18 -2.65 -3.97 43.48
C SER A 18 -1.68 -4.03 42.30
N ILE A 19 -1.14 -5.20 41.97
CA ILE A 19 -0.36 -5.38 40.73
C ILE A 19 -1.34 -5.46 39.57
N TYR A 20 -1.78 -4.29 39.10
CA TYR A 20 -2.63 -4.18 37.92
C TYR A 20 -1.87 -4.78 36.72
N LYS A 21 -2.44 -5.87 36.19
CA LYS A 21 -2.06 -6.45 34.90
C LYS A 21 -2.01 -5.31 33.87
N ARG A 22 -0.86 -5.11 33.22
CA ARG A 22 -0.77 -4.25 32.04
C ARG A 22 -1.86 -4.75 31.08
N ARG A 23 -2.84 -3.90 30.72
CA ARG A 23 -3.81 -4.26 29.67
C ARG A 23 -2.97 -4.50 28.42
N GLY A 24 -3.01 -5.70 27.87
CA GLY A 24 -2.51 -5.93 26.52
C GLY A 24 -3.21 -4.93 25.60
N GLU A 25 -2.47 -4.33 24.67
CA GLU A 25 -3.09 -3.54 23.61
C GLU A 25 -4.07 -4.46 22.87
N LEU A 26 -5.35 -4.16 23.00
CA LEU A 26 -6.40 -4.84 22.26
C LEU A 26 -6.43 -4.21 20.87
N ASP A 27 -6.55 -5.04 19.84
CA ASP A 27 -6.77 -4.53 18.49
C ASP A 27 -7.96 -3.56 18.49
N PRO A 28 -7.83 -2.39 17.82
CA PRO A 28 -8.89 -1.40 17.79
C PRO A 28 -10.18 -2.02 17.22
N GLN A 29 -11.29 -1.89 17.96
CA GLN A 29 -12.59 -2.38 17.47
C GLN A 29 -13.11 -1.45 16.37
N LEU A 30 -13.89 -1.99 15.42
CA LEU A 30 -14.52 -1.20 14.37
C LEU A 30 -15.28 0.00 14.96
N GLY A 31 -14.88 1.22 14.60
CA GLY A 31 -15.45 2.47 15.11
C GLY A 31 -14.68 3.11 16.27
N SER A 32 -13.59 2.50 16.75
CA SER A 32 -12.67 3.16 17.67
C SER A 32 -12.03 4.40 17.02
N PRO A 33 -11.75 5.47 17.79
CA PRO A 33 -11.00 6.61 17.27
C PRO A 33 -9.65 6.16 16.71
N GLN A 34 -9.28 6.73 15.58
CA GLN A 34 -7.97 6.52 14.97
C GLN A 34 -6.88 7.04 15.90
N GLN A 35 -5.88 6.21 16.20
CA GLN A 35 -4.73 6.55 17.03
C GLN A 35 -3.52 6.92 16.17
N LYS A 36 -3.26 6.15 15.11
CA LYS A 36 -2.14 6.35 14.19
C LYS A 36 -2.65 6.51 12.76
N CYS A 37 -1.84 7.15 11.92
CA CYS A 37 -2.17 7.34 10.52
C CYS A 37 -2.33 5.97 9.82
N LYS A 38 -3.39 5.77 9.04
CA LYS A 38 -3.58 4.54 8.24
C LYS A 38 -2.65 4.59 7.04
N ARG A 39 -2.22 3.43 6.55
CA ARG A 39 -1.27 3.37 5.43
C ARG A 39 -1.87 2.62 4.25
N LEU A 40 -1.73 3.19 3.05
CA LEU A 40 -2.18 2.60 1.80
C LEU A 40 -1.04 2.57 0.78
N SER A 41 -0.84 1.42 0.15
CA SER A 41 0.01 1.29 -1.03
C SER A 41 -0.83 0.88 -2.22
N LEU A 42 -0.89 1.77 -3.22
CA LEU A 42 -1.51 1.45 -4.50
C LEU A 42 -0.42 0.95 -5.45
N VAL A 43 -0.50 -0.31 -5.83
CA VAL A 43 0.40 -0.96 -6.78
C VAL A 43 -0.33 -1.04 -8.13
N VAL A 44 0.24 -0.44 -9.17
CA VAL A 44 -0.39 -0.35 -10.49
C VAL A 44 0.48 -0.94 -11.58
N ASP A 45 -0.18 -1.63 -12.49
CA ASP A 45 0.45 -2.19 -13.67
C ASP A 45 0.68 -1.10 -14.72
N VAL A 46 1.95 -0.87 -15.00
CA VAL A 46 2.44 0.03 -16.06
C VAL A 46 3.26 -0.77 -17.08
N SER A 47 2.87 -2.02 -17.34
CA SER A 47 3.50 -2.88 -18.33
C SER A 47 3.08 -2.57 -19.77
N GLY A 48 3.81 -3.15 -20.73
CA GLY A 48 3.51 -3.00 -22.15
C GLY A 48 2.15 -3.57 -22.57
N SER A 49 1.58 -4.56 -21.86
CA SER A 49 0.22 -5.06 -22.14
C SER A 49 -0.82 -3.98 -21.84
N MET A 50 -0.63 -3.23 -20.76
CA MET A 50 -1.50 -2.10 -20.41
C MET A 50 -1.56 -1.07 -21.54
N TYR A 51 -0.40 -0.68 -22.09
CA TYR A 51 -0.34 0.24 -23.24
C TYR A 51 -0.91 -0.37 -24.53
N ARG A 52 -0.48 -1.59 -24.87
CA ARG A 52 -0.85 -2.26 -26.13
C ARG A 52 -2.35 -2.48 -26.25
N PHE A 53 -3.01 -2.91 -25.19
CA PHE A 53 -4.45 -3.18 -25.20
C PHE A 53 -5.29 -1.94 -24.89
N ASN A 54 -4.68 -0.81 -24.53
CA ASN A 54 -5.39 0.42 -24.21
C ASN A 54 -6.28 0.92 -25.36
N GLY A 55 -5.86 0.73 -26.62
CA GLY A 55 -6.68 1.09 -27.78
C GLY A 55 -7.94 0.23 -27.98
N VAL A 56 -8.01 -0.94 -27.34
CA VAL A 56 -9.14 -1.88 -27.44
C VAL A 56 -10.09 -1.67 -26.28
N ASP A 57 -9.56 -1.70 -25.06
CA ASP A 57 -10.38 -1.70 -23.86
C ASP A 57 -10.11 -0.53 -22.93
N ARG A 58 -9.16 0.36 -23.21
CA ARG A 58 -8.82 1.52 -22.35
C ARG A 58 -8.33 1.15 -20.95
N ARG A 59 -7.71 -0.03 -20.76
CA ARG A 59 -7.25 -0.50 -19.44
C ARG A 59 -6.21 0.40 -18.78
N LEU A 60 -5.22 0.91 -19.53
CA LEU A 60 -4.22 1.84 -18.99
C LEU A 60 -4.88 3.17 -18.61
N GLU A 61 -5.78 3.68 -19.45
CA GLU A 61 -6.53 4.91 -19.17
C GLU A 61 -7.37 4.79 -17.91
N ARG A 62 -8.15 3.71 -17.74
CA ARG A 62 -8.90 3.45 -16.51
C ARG A 62 -8.01 3.31 -15.28
N SER A 63 -6.83 2.69 -15.42
CA SER A 63 -5.87 2.58 -14.32
C SER A 63 -5.31 3.95 -13.94
N MET A 64 -5.02 4.81 -14.91
CA MET A 64 -4.60 6.20 -14.68
C MET A 64 -5.72 7.04 -14.03
N GLU A 65 -6.98 6.83 -14.43
CA GLU A 65 -8.14 7.46 -13.79
C GLU A 65 -8.27 7.02 -12.32
N ALA A 66 -8.06 5.74 -12.01
CA ALA A 66 -8.05 5.24 -10.63
C ALA A 66 -6.91 5.84 -9.80
N VAL A 67 -5.72 5.99 -10.37
CA VAL A 67 -4.59 6.69 -9.74
C VAL A 67 -4.93 8.15 -9.47
N CYS A 68 -5.53 8.85 -10.44
CA CYS A 68 -6.00 10.23 -10.26
C CYS A 68 -7.01 10.34 -9.11
N MET A 69 -8.00 9.45 -9.09
CA MET A 69 -9.01 9.39 -8.04
C MET A 69 -8.39 9.20 -6.66
N VAL A 70 -7.39 8.33 -6.52
CA VAL A 70 -6.68 8.12 -5.25
C VAL A 70 -5.91 9.37 -4.82
N MET A 71 -5.20 10.02 -5.74
CA MET A 71 -4.45 11.26 -5.45
C MET A 71 -5.37 12.42 -5.03
N GLU A 72 -6.57 12.50 -5.59
CA GLU A 72 -7.58 13.50 -5.23
C GLU A 72 -8.31 13.14 -3.93
N ALA A 73 -8.68 11.88 -3.74
CA ALA A 73 -9.43 11.43 -2.57
C ALA A 73 -8.67 11.63 -1.26
N PHE A 74 -7.33 11.56 -1.30
CA PHE A 74 -6.49 11.78 -0.12
C PHE A 74 -5.98 13.21 0.05
N GLU A 75 -6.33 14.12 -0.86
CA GLU A 75 -6.00 15.54 -0.71
C GLU A 75 -6.67 16.11 0.55
N ASN A 76 -5.88 16.73 1.43
CA ASN A 76 -6.30 17.24 2.74
C ASN A 76 -6.65 16.15 3.79
N TYR A 77 -6.33 14.89 3.53
CA TYR A 77 -6.51 13.77 4.47
C TYR A 77 -5.17 13.19 4.96
N GLU A 78 -4.06 13.89 4.79
CA GLU A 78 -2.69 13.39 5.04
C GLU A 78 -2.39 13.11 6.52
N GLN A 79 -3.21 13.67 7.42
CA GLN A 79 -3.18 13.36 8.86
C GLN A 79 -3.85 12.02 9.20
N LYS A 80 -4.78 11.56 8.34
CA LYS A 80 -5.52 10.30 8.52
C LYS A 80 -4.95 9.17 7.68
N PHE A 81 -4.44 9.48 6.48
CA PHE A 81 -3.86 8.50 5.57
C PHE A 81 -2.48 8.93 5.09
N LYS A 82 -1.53 8.00 5.13
CA LYS A 82 -0.31 8.03 4.32
C LYS A 82 -0.49 7.09 3.15
N TYR A 83 -0.16 7.55 1.95
CA TYR A 83 -0.21 6.69 0.78
C TYR A 83 1.00 6.86 -0.13
N ASN A 84 1.34 5.78 -0.82
CA ASN A 84 2.23 5.80 -1.96
C ASN A 84 1.57 5.12 -3.17
N ILE A 85 2.12 5.40 -4.35
CA ILE A 85 1.74 4.75 -5.60
C ILE A 85 3.01 4.19 -6.23
N LEU A 86 3.01 2.88 -6.45
CA LEU A 86 4.12 2.13 -7.02
C LEU A 86 3.66 1.48 -8.33
N GLY A 87 4.49 1.55 -9.35
CA GLY A 87 4.30 0.85 -10.62
C GLY A 87 5.07 -0.47 -10.67
N HIS A 88 4.54 -1.44 -11.40
CA HIS A 88 5.32 -2.60 -11.86
C HIS A 88 5.17 -2.78 -13.38
N SER A 89 6.20 -3.34 -14.01
CA SER A 89 6.26 -3.61 -15.45
C SER A 89 7.34 -4.67 -15.71
N GLY A 90 7.67 -4.93 -16.98
CA GLY A 90 8.83 -5.78 -17.31
C GLY A 90 10.18 -5.17 -16.92
N ASP A 91 10.26 -3.87 -16.62
CA ASP A 91 11.50 -3.23 -16.16
C ASP A 91 11.76 -3.39 -14.66
N GLY A 92 10.73 -3.73 -13.88
CA GLY A 92 10.87 -3.91 -12.44
C GLY A 92 9.55 -3.82 -11.68
N PHE A 93 9.64 -4.03 -10.37
CA PHE A 93 8.52 -4.24 -9.46
C PHE A 93 8.20 -3.06 -8.53
N ASN A 94 9.06 -2.03 -8.48
CA ASN A 94 8.97 -0.91 -7.55
C ASN A 94 9.27 0.44 -8.23
N ILE A 95 8.54 0.75 -9.29
CA ILE A 95 8.67 2.02 -10.01
C ILE A 95 7.95 3.09 -9.18
N ALA A 96 8.70 3.96 -8.51
CA ALA A 96 8.09 4.99 -7.67
C ALA A 96 7.35 6.04 -8.52
N LEU A 97 6.01 6.08 -8.42
CA LEU A 97 5.17 7.09 -9.08
C LEU A 97 4.82 8.22 -8.10
N VAL A 98 4.42 7.86 -6.89
CA VAL A 98 4.15 8.81 -5.80
C VAL A 98 4.80 8.28 -4.51
N PRO A 99 5.83 8.95 -3.98
CA PRO A 99 6.42 8.59 -2.69
C PRO A 99 5.57 9.10 -1.51
N ASN A 100 5.68 8.44 -0.35
CA ASN A 100 4.91 8.77 0.86
C ASN A 100 5.08 10.23 1.34
N ASP A 101 6.27 10.80 1.16
CA ASP A 101 6.63 12.12 1.70
C ASP A 101 6.47 13.27 0.70
N ASN A 102 6.19 12.96 -0.57
CA ASN A 102 6.08 13.96 -1.62
C ASN A 102 4.88 13.65 -2.53
N VAL A 103 3.69 13.70 -1.92
CA VAL A 103 2.40 13.55 -2.61
C VAL A 103 2.09 14.78 -3.46
N PRO A 104 1.43 14.62 -4.62
CA PRO A 104 1.12 15.74 -5.50
C PRO A 104 0.09 16.68 -4.88
N LYS A 105 0.37 17.99 -4.92
CA LYS A 105 -0.44 19.03 -4.27
C LYS A 105 -1.40 19.76 -5.19
N ASP A 106 -1.25 19.58 -6.50
CA ASP A 106 -2.02 20.29 -7.50
C ASP A 106 -2.24 19.44 -8.76
N ASN A 107 -3.16 19.87 -9.61
CA ASN A 107 -3.52 19.15 -10.84
C ASN A 107 -2.37 19.05 -11.83
N LYS A 108 -1.40 19.97 -11.79
CA LYS A 108 -0.22 19.90 -12.66
C LYS A 108 0.66 18.73 -12.23
N GLN A 109 0.96 18.60 -10.95
CA GLN A 109 1.77 17.49 -10.41
C GLN A 109 1.09 16.14 -10.64
N ARG A 110 -0.24 16.06 -10.40
CA ARG A 110 -1.03 14.85 -10.71
C ARG A 110 -0.91 14.46 -12.18
N LEU A 111 -1.08 15.43 -13.09
CA LEU A 111 -0.96 15.20 -14.53
C LEU A 111 0.44 14.73 -14.92
N GLU A 112 1.50 15.27 -14.33
CA GLU A 112 2.87 14.80 -14.59
C GLU A 112 3.06 13.33 -14.18
N ILE A 113 2.48 12.90 -13.06
CA ILE A 113 2.51 11.48 -12.65
C ILE A 113 1.79 10.60 -13.68
N LEU A 114 0.62 11.01 -14.17
CA LEU A 114 -0.11 10.25 -15.21
C LEU A 114 0.66 10.18 -16.53
N LYS A 115 1.35 11.26 -16.93
CA LYS A 115 2.24 11.24 -18.09
C LYS A 115 3.40 10.28 -17.91
N VAL A 116 4.00 10.22 -16.72
CA VAL A 116 5.05 9.25 -16.38
C VAL A 116 4.52 7.83 -16.51
N MET A 117 3.34 7.52 -15.95
CA MET A 117 2.71 6.21 -16.11
C MET A 117 2.53 5.83 -17.59
N HIS A 118 1.98 6.75 -18.38
CA HIS A 118 1.72 6.52 -19.80
C HIS A 118 3.01 6.28 -20.60
N ALA A 119 4.02 7.13 -20.39
CA ALA A 119 5.32 7.01 -21.05
C ALA A 119 6.04 5.72 -20.64
N HIS A 120 6.01 5.37 -19.35
CA HIS A 120 6.62 4.13 -18.85
C HIS A 120 6.00 2.90 -19.50
N ALA A 121 4.66 2.81 -19.51
CA ALA A 121 3.96 1.68 -20.13
C ALA A 121 4.24 1.56 -21.64
N GLN A 122 4.51 2.67 -22.32
CA GLN A 122 4.87 2.68 -23.74
C GLN A 122 6.26 2.11 -24.03
N PHE A 123 7.24 2.33 -23.15
CA PHE A 123 8.66 2.06 -23.43
C PHE A 123 9.28 0.95 -22.58
N CYS A 124 8.56 0.40 -21.60
CA CYS A 124 9.08 -0.67 -20.76
C CYS A 124 9.30 -1.99 -21.51
N MET A 125 10.15 -2.85 -20.95
CA MET A 125 10.36 -4.22 -21.41
C MET A 125 9.08 -5.05 -21.28
N SER A 126 8.97 -6.08 -22.11
CA SER A 126 7.84 -7.01 -22.07
C SER A 126 7.82 -7.82 -20.77
N GLY A 127 6.63 -8.05 -20.24
CA GLY A 127 6.42 -8.79 -19.00
C GLY A 127 5.91 -7.88 -17.89
N ASP A 128 5.73 -8.47 -16.72
CA ASP A 128 5.27 -7.81 -15.52
C ASP A 128 5.93 -8.48 -14.31
N HIS A 129 6.11 -7.73 -13.23
CA HIS A 129 6.62 -8.22 -11.95
C HIS A 129 5.55 -8.06 -10.85
N THR A 130 4.31 -8.44 -11.15
CA THR A 130 3.12 -8.20 -10.31
C THR A 130 3.25 -8.85 -8.92
N LEU A 131 3.66 -10.12 -8.87
CA LEU A 131 3.77 -10.84 -7.60
C LEU A 131 4.90 -10.26 -6.74
N GLU A 132 6.05 -9.97 -7.34
CA GLU A 132 7.20 -9.37 -6.66
C GLU A 132 6.86 -7.95 -6.17
N GLY A 133 6.16 -7.15 -6.98
CA GLY A 133 5.72 -5.81 -6.59
C GLY A 133 4.70 -5.82 -5.46
N THR A 134 3.80 -6.81 -5.47
CA THR A 134 2.83 -7.03 -4.38
C THR A 134 3.54 -7.42 -3.09
N GLU A 135 4.44 -8.40 -3.14
CA GLU A 135 5.20 -8.85 -1.97
C GLU A 135 6.06 -7.72 -1.39
N HIS A 136 6.73 -6.96 -2.28
CA HIS A 136 7.49 -5.78 -1.90
C HIS A 136 6.61 -4.74 -1.21
N ALA A 137 5.45 -4.38 -1.78
CA ALA A 137 4.54 -3.40 -1.18
C ALA A 137 4.04 -3.84 0.21
N VAL A 138 3.71 -5.13 0.39
CA VAL A 138 3.31 -5.69 1.70
C VAL A 138 4.44 -5.59 2.72
N ARG A 139 5.68 -5.90 2.32
CA ARG A 139 6.84 -5.79 3.22
C ARG A 139 7.16 -4.33 3.58
N GLU A 140 7.17 -3.44 2.59
CA GLU A 140 7.53 -2.03 2.81
C GLU A 140 6.49 -1.30 3.65
N ILE A 141 5.19 -1.51 3.39
CA ILE A 141 4.15 -0.77 4.10
C ILE A 141 4.14 -1.11 5.60
N ALA A 142 4.50 -2.34 5.96
CA ALA A 142 4.53 -2.85 7.33
C ALA A 142 5.77 -2.42 8.14
N LYS A 143 6.76 -1.75 7.53
CA LYS A 143 7.96 -1.26 8.24
C LYS A 143 7.65 -0.14 9.21
N ASP A 144 6.64 0.66 8.88
CA ASP A 144 6.22 1.80 9.68
C ASP A 144 4.94 1.47 10.46
N ASP A 145 4.86 1.97 11.68
CA ASP A 145 3.73 1.74 12.58
C ASP A 145 2.46 2.48 12.12
N ALA A 146 1.31 1.80 12.13
CA ALA A 146 0.02 2.31 11.67
C ALA A 146 -1.15 1.54 12.30
N ASP A 147 -2.34 2.14 12.32
CA ASP A 147 -3.55 1.46 12.80
C ASP A 147 -3.98 0.36 11.82
N GLU A 148 -3.87 0.61 10.51
CA GLU A 148 -4.30 -0.30 9.45
C GLU A 148 -3.39 -0.16 8.23
N TYR A 149 -3.23 -1.28 7.51
CA TYR A 149 -2.40 -1.40 6.31
C TYR A 149 -3.25 -1.90 5.14
N PHE A 150 -3.19 -1.18 4.02
CA PHE A 150 -3.87 -1.55 2.79
C PHE A 150 -2.87 -1.66 1.65
N VAL A 151 -2.89 -2.79 0.94
CA VAL A 151 -2.21 -2.93 -0.34
C VAL A 151 -3.28 -3.22 -1.39
N ILE A 152 -3.42 -2.33 -2.36
CA ILE A 152 -4.38 -2.48 -3.46
C ILE A 152 -3.56 -2.66 -4.73
N VAL A 153 -3.78 -3.77 -5.44
CA VAL A 153 -3.07 -4.10 -6.66
C VAL A 153 -4.02 -4.01 -7.84
N LEU A 154 -3.69 -3.18 -8.83
CA LEU A 154 -4.41 -3.05 -10.09
C LEU A 154 -3.52 -3.58 -11.22
N SER A 155 -3.82 -4.78 -11.73
CA SER A 155 -2.98 -5.41 -12.76
C SER A 155 -3.76 -6.23 -13.78
N ASP A 156 -3.20 -6.30 -15.00
CA ASP A 156 -3.65 -7.21 -16.06
C ASP A 156 -2.86 -8.52 -16.12
N ALA A 157 -2.09 -8.81 -15.06
CA ALA A 157 -1.21 -9.96 -14.94
C ALA A 157 -1.90 -11.27 -15.32
N ASN A 158 -1.19 -12.06 -16.11
CA ASN A 158 -1.53 -13.44 -16.32
C ASN A 158 -0.97 -14.29 -15.16
N LEU A 159 -1.80 -14.55 -14.15
CA LEU A 159 -1.45 -15.31 -12.95
C LEU A 159 -0.92 -16.73 -13.25
N GLU A 160 -1.31 -17.34 -14.37
CA GLU A 160 -0.81 -18.66 -14.78
C GLU A 160 0.72 -18.65 -14.99
N ARG A 161 1.28 -17.51 -15.43
CA ARG A 161 2.73 -17.34 -15.59
C ARG A 161 3.49 -17.42 -14.26
N TYR A 162 2.80 -17.15 -13.16
CA TYR A 162 3.32 -17.26 -11.80
C TYR A 162 3.05 -18.64 -11.18
N GLY A 163 2.49 -19.60 -11.94
CA GLY A 163 2.09 -20.90 -11.42
C GLY A 163 0.84 -20.87 -10.55
N ILE A 164 0.05 -19.78 -10.64
CA ILE A 164 -1.21 -19.62 -9.91
C ILE A 164 -2.35 -19.95 -10.88
N PRO A 165 -3.04 -21.10 -10.71
CA PRO A 165 -4.14 -21.48 -11.60
C PRO A 165 -5.36 -20.57 -11.37
N PRO A 166 -6.25 -20.44 -12.37
CA PRO A 166 -7.57 -19.84 -12.17
C PRO A 166 -8.33 -20.63 -11.09
N ALA A 167 -9.10 -19.91 -10.26
CA ALA A 167 -9.97 -20.50 -9.25
C ALA A 167 -11.20 -21.19 -9.86
#